data_AF-A0A952RBN9-F1
#
_entry.id   AF-A0A952RBN9-F1
#
_cell.length_a   1.000
_cell.length_b   1.000
_cell.length_c   1.000
_cell.angle_alpha   90.00
_cell.angle_beta   90.00
_cell.angle_gamma   90.00
#
_symmetry.space_group_name_H-M   'P 1'
#
loop_
_entity.id
_entity.type
_entity.pdbx_description
1 polymer ?
#
loop_
_entity_poly.entity_id
_entity_poly.type
_entity_poly.pdbx_seq_one_letter_code
_entity_poly.pdbx_strand_id
1 'polypeptide(L)'
;MSEAQLLGVVDDHEDGVLDAVEDALHQQRTSREQLRQALRPQLTAALVRGYEVGYRAAMATHDRSVARLQASADTDVDFLAAPPSPTSTPSGEFIAPVVDGPEVDPLAAPTQEHAYDWAALGEPASDEDSASDAASELNENDDDENENDEEGAPIIPPPAIDDEGGDNEGAGDEEEIRRTRKSSEEIEAQAEQIFEFIQKNPGTRAREARQALGLEPTEWRSAVQRLTEAGRIFYVGSTRARIYFPIPKRKDGRPKKLTATTFILALDELEPETMVEAGAEWGLTFNATYVHQIRSNARRHLARAQALQDARALMVRYPNNPEGYQALRLAHFHAKRTDAMWTACQALTTLNAADERERAFYETHRARGTRPPLGTITADLLRDRVLLTDRVLTTIVDYLIPALLERYGRPTASLGYTDAHRVDPARHSLLTEAAQLLGLQLHPVYQHAGVPRPLFFIHGDNPTIGVGAETSRVTSPSEAAFLAGWYTSYLLPGHYARPLVRSEPELRRWVHAALSLSRGEPVGGLNPLELATLEKQIDPDERADIREQAGSCTPESLDITTWLRNVDMTADRVGLLFSNDLVQAIHSIRGGFDLGDEATAFRVDGLRLWSVSEDYLELRSLLGIALT
;
A
#
# COMPACT_ATOMS: atom_id res chain seq x y z
N MET A 1 -70.70 38.61 -55.07
CA MET A 1 -70.24 37.47 -54.27
C MET A 1 -70.72 37.69 -52.86
N SER A 2 -71.48 36.75 -52.30
CA SER A 2 -71.97 36.88 -50.92
C SER A 2 -70.81 36.74 -49.94
N GLU A 3 -70.97 37.27 -48.73
CA GLU A 3 -70.03 37.16 -47.61
C GLU A 3 -69.65 35.70 -47.29
N ALA A 4 -70.51 34.74 -47.66
CA ALA A 4 -70.24 33.31 -47.61
C ALA A 4 -69.17 32.81 -48.63
N GLN A 5 -68.88 33.54 -49.70
CA GLN A 5 -67.85 33.19 -50.68
C GLN A 5 -66.47 33.78 -50.35
N LEU A 6 -66.39 34.73 -49.41
CA LEU A 6 -65.12 35.31 -48.93
C LEU A 6 -64.60 34.59 -47.68
N LEU A 7 -65.48 34.02 -46.86
CA LEU A 7 -65.09 33.16 -45.73
C LEU A 7 -64.58 31.79 -46.17
N GLY A 8 -65.05 31.25 -47.31
CA GLY A 8 -64.58 29.96 -47.83
C GLY A 8 -63.22 29.97 -48.52
N VAL A 9 -62.56 31.13 -48.67
CA VAL A 9 -61.22 31.24 -49.31
C VAL A 9 -60.11 31.51 -48.28
N VAL A 10 -60.48 31.85 -47.04
CA VAL A 10 -59.51 32.08 -45.95
C VAL A 10 -59.22 30.78 -45.18
N ASP A 11 -60.20 29.88 -45.04
CA ASP A 11 -59.99 28.56 -44.41
C ASP A 11 -58.99 27.68 -45.20
N ASP A 12 -59.09 27.65 -46.53
CA ASP A 12 -58.21 26.81 -47.38
C ASP A 12 -56.72 27.22 -47.34
N HIS A 13 -56.40 28.44 -46.86
CA HIS A 13 -55.02 28.91 -46.75
C HIS A 13 -54.43 28.79 -45.34
N GLU A 14 -55.25 28.80 -44.29
CA GLU A 14 -54.80 28.49 -42.92
C GLU A 14 -54.51 27.00 -42.75
N ASP A 15 -55.33 26.13 -43.34
CA ASP A 15 -55.12 24.67 -43.31
C ASP A 15 -53.81 24.28 -44.01
N GLY A 16 -53.47 24.90 -45.14
CA GLY A 16 -52.21 24.63 -45.84
C GLY A 16 -50.94 25.08 -45.09
N VAL A 17 -51.03 26.10 -44.23
CA VAL A 17 -49.91 26.55 -43.39
C VAL A 17 -49.78 25.66 -42.15
N LEU A 18 -50.90 25.23 -41.56
CA LEU A 18 -50.94 24.24 -40.48
C LEU A 18 -50.34 22.91 -40.95
N ASP A 19 -50.74 22.42 -42.11
CA ASP A 19 -50.19 21.20 -42.72
C ASP A 19 -48.68 21.32 -42.98
N ALA A 20 -48.20 22.46 -43.50
CA ALA A 20 -46.77 22.69 -43.71
C ALA A 20 -45.96 22.76 -42.41
N VAL A 21 -46.54 23.31 -41.33
CA VAL A 21 -45.92 23.35 -40.00
C VAL A 21 -45.93 21.96 -39.36
N GLU A 22 -47.02 21.19 -39.50
CA GLU A 22 -47.09 19.81 -39.04
C GLU A 22 -46.11 18.91 -39.78
N ASP A 23 -45.97 19.06 -41.10
CA ASP A 23 -44.97 18.35 -41.91
C ASP A 23 -43.54 18.70 -41.51
N ALA A 24 -43.25 19.98 -41.26
CA ALA A 24 -41.93 20.42 -40.79
C ALA A 24 -41.62 19.86 -39.39
N LEU A 25 -42.61 19.86 -38.48
CA LEU A 25 -42.49 19.25 -37.15
C LEU A 25 -42.34 17.73 -37.24
N HIS A 26 -43.02 17.07 -38.19
CA HIS A 26 -42.94 15.64 -38.42
C HIS A 26 -41.57 15.25 -39.00
N GLN A 27 -41.04 16.01 -39.95
CA GLN A 27 -39.68 15.86 -40.46
C GLN A 27 -38.65 16.08 -39.35
N GLN A 28 -38.81 17.11 -38.53
CA GLN A 28 -37.93 17.36 -37.39
C GLN A 28 -37.98 16.22 -36.36
N ARG A 29 -39.17 15.69 -36.05
CA ARG A 29 -39.35 14.51 -35.18
C ARG A 29 -38.67 13.28 -35.77
N THR A 30 -38.84 13.04 -37.07
CA THR A 30 -38.26 11.89 -37.78
C THR A 30 -36.73 11.98 -37.82
N SER A 31 -36.16 13.15 -38.11
CA SER A 31 -34.71 13.38 -38.07
C SER A 31 -34.12 13.20 -36.67
N ARG A 32 -34.83 13.64 -35.61
CA ARG A 32 -34.42 13.39 -34.22
C ARG A 32 -34.50 11.91 -33.86
N GLU A 33 -35.52 11.20 -34.32
CA GLU A 33 -35.66 9.77 -34.07
C GLU A 33 -34.59 8.95 -34.81
N GLN A 34 -34.24 9.34 -36.05
CA GLN A 34 -33.14 8.76 -36.81
C GLN A 34 -31.78 9.03 -36.16
N LEU A 35 -31.54 10.25 -35.67
CA LEU A 35 -30.34 10.61 -34.92
C LEU A 35 -30.25 9.78 -33.63
N ARG A 36 -31.35 9.65 -32.88
CA ARG A 36 -31.45 8.77 -31.70
C ARG A 36 -31.10 7.34 -32.06
N GLN A 37 -31.65 6.80 -33.14
CA GLN A 37 -31.42 5.41 -33.54
C GLN A 37 -29.97 5.18 -33.99
N ALA A 38 -29.36 6.17 -34.66
CA ALA A 38 -27.97 6.13 -35.11
C ALA A 38 -26.96 6.31 -33.96
N LEU A 39 -27.25 7.18 -32.99
CA LEU A 39 -26.38 7.47 -31.85
C LEU A 39 -26.57 6.51 -30.69
N ARG A 40 -27.73 5.85 -30.53
CA ARG A 40 -28.00 4.92 -29.42
C ARG A 40 -26.93 3.84 -29.25
N PRO A 41 -26.41 3.17 -30.31
CA PRO A 41 -25.30 2.24 -30.16
C PRO A 41 -24.00 2.92 -29.73
N GLN A 42 -23.70 4.10 -30.28
CA GLN A 42 -22.47 4.86 -29.97
C GLN A 42 -22.49 5.44 -28.55
N LEU A 43 -23.65 5.91 -28.09
CA LEU A 43 -23.91 6.42 -26.74
C LEU A 43 -23.96 5.31 -25.72
N THR A 44 -24.54 4.16 -26.05
CA THR A 44 -24.49 2.97 -25.19
C THR A 44 -23.03 2.48 -25.10
N ALA A 45 -22.32 2.41 -26.22
CA ALA A 45 -20.90 2.07 -26.25
C ALA A 45 -20.05 3.13 -25.51
N ALA A 46 -20.41 4.41 -25.57
CA ALA A 46 -19.70 5.47 -24.88
C ALA A 46 -20.01 5.52 -23.38
N LEU A 47 -21.25 5.29 -22.96
CA LEU A 47 -21.62 5.07 -21.56
C LEU A 47 -20.85 3.89 -21.00
N VAL A 48 -20.85 2.76 -21.73
CA VAL A 48 -20.03 1.60 -21.41
C VAL A 48 -18.56 2.01 -21.35
N ARG A 49 -18.01 2.74 -22.33
CA ARG A 49 -16.63 3.24 -22.33
C ARG A 49 -16.32 4.21 -21.19
N GLY A 50 -17.22 5.09 -20.80
CA GLY A 50 -17.04 6.04 -19.72
C GLY A 50 -17.03 5.36 -18.36
N TYR A 51 -17.94 4.40 -18.17
CA TYR A 51 -17.87 3.49 -17.04
C TYR A 51 -16.63 2.60 -17.12
N GLU A 52 -16.20 2.13 -18.30
CA GLU A 52 -14.96 1.39 -18.50
C GLU A 52 -13.72 2.24 -18.21
N VAL A 53 -13.71 3.54 -18.50
CA VAL A 53 -12.56 4.43 -18.25
C VAL A 53 -12.48 4.74 -16.75
N GLY A 54 -13.61 5.10 -16.13
CA GLY A 54 -13.68 5.25 -14.67
C GLY A 54 -13.30 3.96 -13.95
N TYR A 55 -13.74 2.82 -14.48
CA TYR A 55 -13.41 1.50 -13.94
C TYR A 55 -11.98 1.07 -14.27
N ARG A 56 -11.43 1.33 -15.46
CA ARG A 56 -10.02 1.07 -15.79
C ARG A 56 -9.10 1.93 -14.96
N ALA A 57 -9.50 3.13 -14.55
CA ALA A 57 -8.75 3.93 -13.59
C ALA A 57 -8.76 3.28 -12.19
N ALA A 58 -9.92 2.78 -11.74
CA ALA A 58 -10.06 2.04 -10.48
C ALA A 58 -9.33 0.69 -10.51
N MET A 59 -9.44 -0.07 -11.61
CA MET A 59 -8.78 -1.34 -11.85
C MET A 59 -7.31 -1.18 -12.10
N ALA A 60 -6.84 -0.17 -12.83
CA ALA A 60 -5.41 0.09 -12.91
C ALA A 60 -4.83 0.39 -11.53
N THR A 61 -5.64 0.82 -10.56
CA THR A 61 -5.21 0.98 -9.15
C THR A 61 -5.23 -0.37 -8.42
N HIS A 62 -6.26 -1.20 -8.64
CA HIS A 62 -6.36 -2.57 -8.11
C HIS A 62 -5.34 -3.53 -8.73
N ASP A 63 -5.27 -3.64 -10.06
CA ASP A 63 -4.26 -4.35 -10.85
C ASP A 63 -2.85 -3.83 -10.59
N ARG A 64 -2.63 -2.55 -10.23
CA ARG A 64 -1.31 -2.12 -9.71
C ARG A 64 -1.01 -2.70 -8.34
N SER A 65 -2.01 -2.90 -7.51
CA SER A 65 -1.87 -3.57 -6.21
C SER A 65 -1.63 -5.08 -6.40
N VAL A 66 -2.36 -5.72 -7.32
CA VAL A 66 -2.19 -7.14 -7.67
C VAL A 66 -0.90 -7.41 -8.45
N ALA A 67 -0.55 -6.57 -9.42
CA ALA A 67 0.72 -6.66 -10.15
C ALA A 67 1.91 -6.31 -9.28
N ARG A 68 1.77 -5.52 -8.19
CA ARG A 68 2.81 -5.44 -7.15
C ARG A 68 2.95 -6.76 -6.39
N LEU A 69 1.83 -7.39 -6.02
CA LEU A 69 1.84 -8.71 -5.39
C LEU A 69 2.41 -9.81 -6.31
N GLN A 70 2.21 -9.70 -7.63
CA GLN A 70 2.70 -10.66 -8.62
C GLN A 70 4.10 -10.35 -9.15
N ALA A 71 4.47 -9.09 -9.37
CA ALA A 71 5.85 -8.71 -9.70
C ALA A 71 6.79 -8.99 -8.52
N SER A 72 6.32 -8.92 -7.27
CA SER A 72 7.04 -9.47 -6.12
C SER A 72 7.32 -10.98 -6.24
N ALA A 73 6.59 -11.71 -7.08
CA ALA A 73 6.81 -13.12 -7.37
C ALA A 73 7.60 -13.37 -8.67
N ASP A 74 7.57 -12.43 -9.64
CA ASP A 74 8.19 -12.60 -10.97
C ASP A 74 9.52 -11.82 -11.16
N THR A 75 9.87 -10.85 -10.30
CA THR A 75 11.12 -10.06 -10.45
C THR A 75 12.40 -10.90 -10.17
N ASP A 76 12.26 -12.17 -9.81
CA ASP A 76 13.38 -13.11 -9.56
C ASP A 76 14.06 -13.65 -10.84
N VAL A 77 13.61 -13.32 -12.06
CA VAL A 77 14.10 -14.01 -13.26
C VAL A 77 14.91 -13.14 -14.24
N ASP A 78 14.69 -11.83 -14.35
CA ASP A 78 15.20 -11.05 -15.50
C ASP A 78 16.38 -10.08 -15.23
N PHE A 79 16.94 -10.01 -14.01
CA PHE A 79 18.10 -9.14 -13.74
C PHE A 79 19.48 -9.74 -14.10
N LEU A 80 19.53 -10.94 -14.71
CA LEU A 80 20.77 -11.70 -14.96
C LEU A 80 21.41 -11.54 -16.35
N ALA A 81 20.97 -10.60 -17.20
CA ALA A 81 21.52 -10.44 -18.54
C ALA A 81 22.19 -9.07 -18.78
N ALA A 82 23.28 -8.79 -18.06
CA ALA A 82 24.27 -7.79 -18.48
C ALA A 82 25.62 -8.50 -18.75
N PRO A 83 26.21 -8.37 -19.95
CA PRO A 83 27.48 -9.02 -20.25
C PRO A 83 28.65 -8.36 -19.49
N PRO A 84 29.62 -9.13 -18.97
CA PRO A 84 30.77 -8.57 -18.26
C PRO A 84 31.71 -7.83 -19.22
N SER A 85 32.15 -6.64 -18.79
CA SER A 85 33.26 -5.92 -19.42
C SER A 85 34.60 -6.60 -19.07
N PRO A 86 35.60 -6.61 -19.99
CA PRO A 86 36.82 -7.37 -19.83
C PRO A 86 37.76 -6.76 -18.80
N THR A 87 38.06 -7.50 -17.73
CA THR A 87 39.09 -7.17 -16.74
C THR A 87 40.48 -7.51 -17.24
N SER A 88 41.36 -6.50 -17.26
CA SER A 88 42.81 -6.64 -17.43
C SER A 88 43.46 -7.16 -16.15
N THR A 89 44.19 -8.26 -16.26
CA THR A 89 45.05 -8.81 -15.21
C THR A 89 46.31 -7.96 -15.02
N PRO A 90 46.81 -7.81 -13.78
CA PRO A 90 48.24 -7.80 -13.58
C PRO A 90 48.65 -8.92 -12.63
N SER A 91 49.53 -9.77 -13.15
CA SER A 91 50.35 -10.72 -12.41
C SER A 91 51.40 -9.98 -11.58
N GLY A 92 51.51 -10.35 -10.31
CA GLY A 92 52.56 -9.86 -9.41
C GLY A 92 52.70 -10.80 -8.21
N GLU A 93 53.59 -11.78 -8.35
CA GLU A 93 54.08 -12.62 -7.25
C GLU A 93 54.77 -11.74 -6.21
N PHE A 94 54.36 -11.87 -4.94
CA PHE A 94 55.14 -11.42 -3.80
C PHE A 94 55.24 -12.56 -2.78
N ILE A 95 56.46 -13.09 -2.65
CA ILE A 95 56.87 -14.03 -1.62
C ILE A 95 57.24 -13.19 -0.38
N ALA A 96 56.63 -13.47 0.77
CA ALA A 96 57.04 -12.93 2.07
C ALA A 96 57.45 -14.07 3.02
N PRO A 97 58.50 -13.87 3.84
CA PRO A 97 59.08 -14.93 4.66
C PRO A 97 58.36 -15.11 6.00
N VAL A 98 58.36 -16.36 6.47
CA VAL A 98 57.96 -16.79 7.81
C VAL A 98 58.96 -16.27 8.84
N VAL A 99 58.47 -15.55 9.86
CA VAL A 99 59.23 -15.21 11.07
C VAL A 99 58.41 -15.64 12.27
N ASP A 100 58.96 -16.60 13.02
CA ASP A 100 58.47 -17.03 14.33
C ASP A 100 58.68 -15.93 15.38
N GLY A 101 57.64 -15.67 16.18
CA GLY A 101 57.68 -14.79 17.35
C GLY A 101 56.73 -15.30 18.45
N PRO A 102 57.06 -15.11 19.74
CA PRO A 102 56.59 -15.97 20.82
C PRO A 102 55.22 -15.59 21.41
N GLU A 103 54.60 -16.57 22.07
CA GLU A 103 53.38 -16.48 22.89
C GLU A 103 53.38 -15.29 23.84
N VAL A 104 52.27 -14.53 23.84
CA VAL A 104 51.98 -13.46 24.80
C VAL A 104 50.69 -13.78 25.55
N ASP A 105 50.81 -13.75 26.87
CA ASP A 105 49.82 -14.01 27.93
C ASP A 105 48.66 -12.99 27.92
N PRO A 106 47.38 -13.39 27.86
CA PRO A 106 46.25 -12.47 27.69
C PRO A 106 45.69 -12.01 29.04
N LEU A 107 46.47 -11.32 29.88
CA LEU A 107 45.98 -10.68 31.12
C LEU A 107 46.87 -9.50 31.55
N ALA A 108 46.99 -8.47 30.70
CA ALA A 108 47.56 -7.19 31.09
C ALA A 108 46.87 -6.03 30.35
N ALA A 109 46.14 -5.20 31.09
CA ALA A 109 45.57 -3.95 30.59
C ALA A 109 46.67 -2.89 30.46
N PRO A 110 46.68 -2.07 29.39
CA PRO A 110 47.51 -0.88 29.35
C PRO A 110 46.73 0.37 29.79
N THR A 111 47.29 1.04 30.79
CA THR A 111 47.06 2.44 31.17
C THR A 111 47.80 3.42 30.23
N GLN A 112 47.34 4.69 30.26
CA GLN A 112 47.97 5.93 29.75
C GLN A 112 47.77 6.24 28.24
N GLU A 113 47.02 7.30 27.90
CA GLU A 113 47.33 8.75 27.90
C GLU A 113 47.65 9.18 26.47
N HIS A 114 46.71 9.91 25.85
CA HIS A 114 47.03 11.01 24.93
C HIS A 114 45.76 11.86 24.78
N ALA A 115 45.71 12.94 25.55
CA ALA A 115 44.75 14.02 25.41
C ALA A 115 45.08 14.82 24.14
N TYR A 116 44.09 14.99 23.26
CA TYR A 116 44.13 16.00 22.21
C TYR A 116 43.24 17.18 22.63
N ASP A 117 43.89 18.32 22.72
CA ASP A 117 43.39 19.64 23.07
C ASP A 117 42.59 20.25 21.89
N TRP A 118 41.32 20.57 22.11
CA TRP A 118 40.44 21.25 21.14
C TRP A 118 39.82 22.53 21.72
N ALA A 119 40.53 23.24 22.60
CA ALA A 119 40.10 24.55 23.09
C ALA A 119 40.56 25.69 22.16
N ALA A 120 39.81 25.98 21.10
CA ALA A 120 39.83 27.31 20.47
C ALA A 120 38.56 27.52 19.63
N LEU A 121 38.03 28.75 19.67
CA LEU A 121 36.75 29.25 19.12
C LEU A 121 35.61 29.09 20.16
N GLY A 122 35.17 30.12 20.89
CA GLY A 122 34.99 31.51 20.50
C GLY A 122 33.50 31.81 20.64
N GLU A 123 33.03 32.03 21.86
CA GLU A 123 31.65 32.45 22.14
C GLU A 123 31.41 33.88 21.62
N PRO A 124 30.22 34.16 21.10
CA PRO A 124 29.63 35.47 21.27
C PRO A 124 28.29 35.40 22.01
N ALA A 125 28.30 36.13 23.14
CA ALA A 125 27.28 37.07 23.60
C ALA A 125 25.80 36.64 23.56
N SER A 126 25.31 36.44 24.78
CA SER A 126 23.93 36.62 25.23
C SER A 126 23.32 37.95 24.78
N ASP A 127 22.11 37.91 24.23
CA ASP A 127 21.12 38.97 24.39
C ASP A 127 19.83 38.36 24.96
N GLU A 128 19.60 38.71 26.22
CA GLU A 128 18.32 38.60 26.91
C GLU A 128 17.39 39.70 26.37
N ASP A 129 16.17 39.37 25.96
CA ASP A 129 15.03 40.25 26.23
C ASP A 129 13.67 39.58 26.01
N SER A 130 12.91 39.52 27.10
CA SER A 130 11.51 39.95 27.21
C SER A 130 10.42 39.32 26.31
N ALA A 131 9.53 38.51 26.93
CA ALA A 131 8.10 38.84 27.07
C ALA A 131 7.29 37.68 27.69
N SER A 132 6.77 37.95 28.89
CA SER A 132 5.69 37.22 29.56
C SER A 132 4.32 37.69 29.06
N ASP A 133 3.29 36.93 29.45
CA ASP A 133 1.87 37.33 29.58
C ASP A 133 0.96 37.24 28.34
N ALA A 134 0.16 36.17 28.29
CA ALA A 134 -1.30 36.27 28.21
C ALA A 134 -1.95 34.91 28.52
N ALA A 135 -2.77 34.88 29.57
CA ALA A 135 -3.62 33.77 29.95
C ALA A 135 -5.10 34.13 29.70
N SER A 136 -5.90 33.06 29.53
CA SER A 136 -7.33 32.95 29.86
C SER A 136 -8.41 33.51 28.92
N GLU A 137 -9.55 32.81 29.01
CA GLU A 137 -10.88 33.02 28.42
C GLU A 137 -11.02 32.35 27.03
N LEU A 138 -11.80 31.27 26.88
CA LEU A 138 -13.27 31.26 26.95
C LEU A 138 -13.83 29.88 27.36
N ASN A 139 -14.82 29.92 28.26
CA ASN A 139 -15.80 28.89 28.57
C ASN A 139 -17.19 29.49 28.29
N GLU A 140 -18.25 28.64 28.27
CA GLU A 140 -19.67 28.94 27.97
C GLU A 140 -20.02 28.79 26.46
N ASN A 141 -21.08 28.10 26.00
CA ASN A 141 -22.31 27.57 26.62
C ASN A 141 -23.07 26.64 25.63
N ASP A 142 -24.16 26.04 26.14
CA ASP A 142 -25.40 25.58 25.48
C ASP A 142 -25.55 24.10 25.04
N ASP A 143 -26.20 23.32 25.92
CA ASP A 143 -27.58 22.79 25.81
C ASP A 143 -28.10 22.38 24.41
N ASP A 144 -28.55 21.12 24.27
CA ASP A 144 -29.97 20.84 24.01
C ASP A 144 -30.31 19.34 24.03
N GLU A 145 -31.43 19.06 24.69
CA GLU A 145 -32.13 17.79 24.87
C GLU A 145 -32.81 17.33 23.56
N ASN A 146 -32.93 16.01 23.34
CA ASN A 146 -34.26 15.43 23.06
C ASN A 146 -34.27 13.89 23.10
N GLU A 147 -35.17 13.42 23.95
CA GLU A 147 -35.74 12.09 24.02
C GLU A 147 -36.63 11.82 22.79
N ASN A 148 -36.75 10.56 22.37
CA ASN A 148 -38.06 9.92 22.18
C ASN A 148 -37.91 8.42 21.91
N ASP A 149 -38.59 7.69 22.79
CA ASP A 149 -38.94 6.29 22.71
C ASP A 149 -39.88 6.00 21.51
N GLU A 150 -39.91 4.75 21.04
CA GLU A 150 -41.16 3.98 20.93
C GLU A 150 -40.90 2.51 20.56
N GLU A 151 -41.34 1.63 21.46
CA GLU A 151 -41.48 0.18 21.31
C GLU A 151 -42.70 -0.19 20.46
N GLY A 152 -42.66 -1.36 19.78
CA GLY A 152 -43.86 -1.95 19.17
C GLY A 152 -43.62 -3.33 18.55
N ALA A 153 -44.12 -4.36 19.23
CA ALA A 153 -43.92 -5.81 19.01
C ALA A 153 -44.90 -6.43 17.96
N PRO A 154 -44.88 -7.77 17.71
CA PRO A 154 -45.08 -8.38 16.38
C PRO A 154 -46.46 -9.02 16.11
N ILE A 155 -46.73 -9.39 14.85
CA ILE A 155 -47.96 -10.09 14.40
C ILE A 155 -47.64 -11.50 13.87
N ILE A 156 -48.42 -12.47 14.35
CA ILE A 156 -48.45 -13.93 14.04
C ILE A 156 -49.44 -14.21 12.88
N PRO A 157 -49.26 -15.29 12.06
CA PRO A 157 -50.05 -15.54 10.85
C PRO A 157 -51.24 -16.52 11.05
N PRO A 158 -52.17 -16.62 10.07
CA PRO A 158 -53.15 -17.72 9.97
C PRO A 158 -52.98 -18.58 8.69
N PRO A 159 -53.65 -19.74 8.56
CA PRO A 159 -53.00 -21.02 8.24
C PRO A 159 -53.48 -21.73 6.95
N ALA A 160 -52.95 -22.94 6.79
CA ALA A 160 -53.11 -23.95 5.75
C ALA A 160 -54.55 -24.27 5.30
N ILE A 161 -54.66 -24.65 4.01
CA ILE A 161 -55.79 -25.36 3.43
C ILE A 161 -55.21 -26.60 2.72
N ASP A 162 -55.61 -27.77 3.20
CA ASP A 162 -55.47 -29.05 2.52
C ASP A 162 -56.52 -29.15 1.41
N ASP A 163 -56.14 -29.65 0.24
CA ASP A 163 -57.11 -30.21 -0.71
C ASP A 163 -56.53 -31.48 -1.36
N GLU A 164 -57.23 -32.58 -1.11
CA GLU A 164 -56.96 -33.92 -1.62
C GLU A 164 -57.62 -34.10 -2.99
N GLY A 165 -56.95 -34.86 -3.86
CA GLY A 165 -57.65 -35.81 -4.72
C GLY A 165 -57.45 -35.64 -6.22
N GLY A 166 -56.98 -36.72 -6.86
CA GLY A 166 -57.24 -36.95 -8.28
C GLY A 166 -56.18 -37.75 -9.01
N ASP A 167 -56.13 -39.06 -8.77
CA ASP A 167 -55.42 -40.02 -9.61
C ASP A 167 -55.98 -40.01 -11.04
N ASN A 168 -55.11 -39.92 -12.05
CA ASN A 168 -55.38 -40.51 -13.36
C ASN A 168 -54.08 -40.87 -14.09
N GLU A 169 -53.83 -42.17 -14.20
CA GLU A 169 -52.76 -42.77 -15.00
C GLU A 169 -53.13 -42.78 -16.49
N GLY A 170 -52.17 -42.47 -17.37
CA GLY A 170 -52.21 -42.96 -18.76
C GLY A 170 -51.47 -42.15 -19.81
N ALA A 171 -50.36 -42.72 -20.30
CA ALA A 171 -49.62 -42.41 -21.53
C ALA A 171 -48.79 -41.11 -21.53
N GLY A 172 -47.50 -41.07 -21.88
CA GLY A 172 -46.66 -41.98 -22.66
C GLY A 172 -45.77 -41.10 -23.56
N ASP A 173 -44.47 -41.03 -23.23
CA ASP A 173 -43.35 -40.66 -24.11
C ASP A 173 -43.40 -39.35 -24.93
N GLU A 174 -43.78 -38.23 -24.31
CA GLU A 174 -43.43 -36.86 -24.79
C GLU A 174 -42.70 -36.01 -23.71
N GLU A 175 -42.41 -36.58 -22.55
CA GLU A 175 -42.02 -35.83 -21.35
C GLU A 175 -40.50 -35.60 -21.20
N GLU A 176 -39.66 -36.27 -21.99
CA GLU A 176 -38.19 -36.17 -21.85
C GLU A 176 -37.56 -34.97 -22.62
N ILE A 177 -38.38 -34.19 -23.35
CA ILE A 177 -37.95 -32.89 -23.95
C ILE A 177 -38.87 -31.75 -23.48
N ARG A 178 -39.57 -31.89 -22.35
CA ARG A 178 -39.94 -30.70 -21.56
C ARG A 178 -38.74 -30.36 -20.68
N ARG A 179 -37.70 -29.77 -21.29
CA ARG A 179 -36.79 -28.89 -20.52
C ARG A 179 -37.72 -27.87 -19.88
N THR A 180 -38.00 -28.07 -18.60
CA THR A 180 -38.84 -27.23 -17.76
C THR A 180 -38.38 -25.80 -18.00
N ARG A 181 -39.13 -25.07 -18.83
CA ARG A 181 -38.91 -23.64 -19.02
C ARG A 181 -39.19 -23.08 -17.65
N LYS A 182 -38.12 -22.66 -16.97
CA LYS A 182 -38.23 -21.96 -15.69
C LYS A 182 -39.30 -20.89 -15.82
N SER A 183 -40.14 -20.79 -14.79
CA SER A 183 -41.22 -19.82 -14.80
C SER A 183 -40.61 -18.41 -14.86
N SER A 184 -41.35 -17.44 -15.38
CA SER A 184 -40.87 -16.05 -15.41
C SER A 184 -40.54 -15.53 -14.00
N GLU A 185 -41.23 -16.05 -12.99
CA GLU A 185 -41.01 -15.69 -11.57
C GLU A 185 -39.68 -16.23 -11.06
N GLU A 186 -39.31 -17.47 -11.42
CA GLU A 186 -38.00 -18.05 -11.06
C GLU A 186 -36.84 -17.25 -11.67
N ILE A 187 -36.99 -16.79 -12.92
CA ILE A 187 -35.97 -15.96 -13.58
C ILE A 187 -35.84 -14.59 -12.89
N GLU A 188 -36.95 -14.00 -12.46
CA GLU A 188 -36.96 -12.70 -11.77
C GLU A 188 -36.35 -12.82 -10.36
N ALA A 189 -36.63 -13.91 -9.63
CA ALA A 189 -36.01 -14.20 -8.34
C ALA A 189 -34.48 -14.40 -8.46
N GLN A 190 -34.04 -15.14 -9.48
CA GLN A 190 -32.61 -15.30 -9.78
C GLN A 190 -31.95 -13.97 -10.17
N ALA A 191 -32.66 -13.12 -10.93
CA ALA A 191 -32.19 -11.78 -11.28
C ALA A 191 -31.99 -10.91 -10.02
N GLU A 192 -32.92 -10.95 -9.07
CA GLU A 192 -32.76 -10.20 -7.81
C GLU A 192 -31.56 -10.68 -7.01
N GLN A 193 -31.37 -11.99 -6.87
CA GLN A 193 -30.24 -12.59 -6.17
C GLN A 193 -28.89 -12.19 -6.78
N ILE A 194 -28.80 -12.20 -8.12
CA ILE A 194 -27.61 -11.73 -8.85
C ILE A 194 -27.39 -10.23 -8.63
N PHE A 195 -28.45 -9.42 -8.66
CA PHE A 195 -28.35 -7.99 -8.46
C PHE A 195 -27.85 -7.63 -7.06
N GLU A 196 -28.41 -8.23 -6.00
CA GLU A 196 -27.95 -8.02 -4.63
C GLU A 196 -26.48 -8.41 -4.46
N PHE A 197 -26.07 -9.53 -5.06
CA PHE A 197 -24.68 -9.97 -5.02
C PHE A 197 -23.75 -8.95 -5.69
N ILE A 198 -24.10 -8.47 -6.88
CA ILE A 198 -23.33 -7.46 -7.62
C ILE A 198 -23.34 -6.11 -6.88
N GLN A 199 -24.42 -5.79 -6.17
CA GLN A 199 -24.52 -4.56 -5.38
C GLN A 199 -23.58 -4.59 -4.18
N LYS A 200 -23.46 -5.75 -3.51
CA LYS A 200 -22.52 -5.97 -2.41
C LYS A 200 -21.08 -6.12 -2.91
N ASN A 201 -20.89 -6.61 -4.14
CA ASN A 201 -19.59 -6.90 -4.75
C ASN A 201 -19.48 -6.28 -6.16
N PRO A 202 -19.43 -4.94 -6.27
CA PRO A 202 -19.30 -4.28 -7.56
C PRO A 202 -17.95 -4.62 -8.19
N GLY A 203 -17.92 -4.96 -9.48
CA GLY A 203 -16.67 -5.31 -10.18
C GLY A 203 -16.31 -6.80 -10.13
N THR A 204 -17.17 -7.67 -9.61
CA THR A 204 -16.93 -9.13 -9.65
C THR A 204 -17.05 -9.69 -11.07
N ARG A 205 -16.16 -10.63 -11.41
CA ARG A 205 -16.17 -11.31 -12.72
C ARG A 205 -17.40 -12.23 -12.82
N ALA A 206 -17.95 -12.37 -14.02
CA ALA A 206 -19.10 -13.22 -14.32
C ALA A 206 -18.96 -14.64 -13.76
N ARG A 207 -17.76 -15.21 -13.87
CA ARG A 207 -17.46 -16.57 -13.41
C ARG A 207 -17.52 -16.67 -11.88
N GLU A 208 -16.91 -15.71 -11.18
CA GLU A 208 -16.85 -15.66 -9.72
C GLU A 208 -18.24 -15.44 -9.13
N ALA A 209 -19.00 -14.47 -9.65
CA ALA A 209 -20.36 -14.20 -9.20
C ALA A 209 -21.29 -15.39 -9.46
N ARG A 210 -21.17 -16.04 -10.63
CA ARG A 210 -21.93 -17.26 -10.93
C ARG A 210 -21.57 -18.41 -9.99
N GLN A 211 -20.28 -18.61 -9.70
CA GLN A 211 -19.80 -19.67 -8.81
C GLN A 211 -20.24 -19.43 -7.36
N ALA A 212 -20.15 -18.18 -6.89
CA ALA A 212 -20.59 -17.79 -5.54
C ALA A 212 -22.09 -17.99 -5.33
N LEU A 213 -22.89 -17.81 -6.38
CA LEU A 213 -24.35 -18.00 -6.35
C LEU A 213 -24.81 -19.42 -6.69
N GLY A 214 -23.89 -20.32 -7.06
CA GLY A 214 -24.23 -21.69 -7.42
C GLY A 214 -25.14 -21.82 -8.65
N LEU A 215 -25.10 -20.85 -9.57
CA LEU A 215 -26.01 -20.77 -10.72
C LEU A 215 -25.45 -21.49 -11.96
N GLU A 216 -26.31 -22.20 -12.67
CA GLU A 216 -25.96 -22.82 -13.95
C GLU A 216 -25.76 -21.75 -15.07
N PRO A 217 -24.93 -22.00 -16.10
CA PRO A 217 -24.64 -21.03 -17.14
C PRO A 217 -25.87 -20.49 -17.89
N THR A 218 -26.89 -21.32 -18.07
CA THR A 218 -28.15 -20.97 -18.75
C THR A 218 -28.99 -20.02 -17.90
N GLU A 219 -29.10 -20.31 -16.62
CA GLU A 219 -29.83 -19.53 -15.62
C GLU A 219 -29.19 -18.15 -15.42
N TRP A 220 -27.87 -18.13 -15.28
CA TRP A 220 -27.08 -16.90 -15.24
C TRP A 220 -27.37 -16.01 -16.45
N ARG A 221 -27.40 -16.59 -17.66
CA ARG A 221 -27.60 -15.83 -18.90
C ARG A 221 -28.97 -15.17 -18.95
N SER A 222 -30.04 -15.90 -18.64
CA SER A 222 -31.40 -15.34 -18.65
C SER A 222 -31.60 -14.26 -17.59
N ALA A 223 -31.11 -14.49 -16.38
CA ALA A 223 -31.23 -13.53 -15.27
C ALA A 223 -30.39 -12.26 -15.51
N VAL A 224 -29.15 -12.40 -15.98
CA VAL A 224 -28.31 -11.24 -16.34
C VAL A 224 -28.87 -10.46 -17.52
N GLN A 225 -29.41 -11.15 -18.53
CA GLN A 225 -30.06 -10.48 -19.66
C GLN A 225 -31.24 -9.63 -19.16
N ARG A 226 -32.06 -10.18 -18.26
CA ARG A 226 -33.18 -9.45 -17.64
C ARG A 226 -32.72 -8.21 -16.87
N LEU A 227 -31.67 -8.33 -16.04
CA LEU A 227 -31.10 -7.20 -15.31
C LEU A 227 -30.48 -6.12 -16.21
N THR A 228 -29.89 -6.53 -17.33
CA THR A 228 -29.29 -5.63 -18.31
C THR A 228 -30.37 -4.87 -19.08
N GLU A 229 -31.41 -5.57 -19.55
CA GLU A 229 -32.58 -4.97 -20.22
C GLU A 229 -33.34 -4.02 -19.29
N ALA A 230 -33.43 -4.36 -18.00
CA ALA A 230 -34.01 -3.51 -16.96
C ALA A 230 -33.11 -2.32 -16.55
N GLY A 231 -31.90 -2.20 -17.10
CA GLY A 231 -30.95 -1.15 -16.76
C GLY A 231 -30.54 -1.15 -15.28
N ARG A 232 -30.56 -2.33 -14.63
CA ARG A 232 -30.15 -2.49 -13.23
C ARG A 232 -28.65 -2.76 -13.09
N ILE A 233 -28.07 -3.43 -14.08
CA ILE A 233 -26.63 -3.66 -14.16
C ILE A 233 -26.08 -3.27 -15.53
N PHE A 234 -24.80 -2.95 -15.59
CA PHE A 234 -24.05 -2.93 -16.85
C PHE A 234 -22.83 -3.83 -16.72
N TYR A 235 -22.23 -4.20 -17.86
CA TYR A 235 -21.03 -5.02 -17.88
C TYR A 235 -19.94 -4.47 -18.79
N VAL A 236 -18.70 -4.86 -18.46
CA VAL A 236 -17.47 -4.54 -19.20
C VAL A 236 -16.76 -5.84 -19.57
N GLY A 237 -16.23 -5.94 -20.79
CA GLY A 237 -15.38 -7.06 -21.23
C GLY A 237 -16.05 -8.11 -22.13
N SER A 238 -15.24 -9.04 -22.65
CA SER A 238 -15.69 -10.11 -23.57
C SER A 238 -16.54 -11.16 -22.85
N THR A 239 -17.29 -11.99 -23.58
CA THR A 239 -18.27 -12.96 -23.02
C THR A 239 -17.74 -13.84 -21.89
N ARG A 240 -16.43 -14.17 -21.86
CA ARG A 240 -15.79 -14.98 -20.80
C ARG A 240 -15.16 -14.15 -19.67
N ALA A 241 -15.00 -12.85 -19.86
CA ALA A 241 -14.36 -11.92 -18.92
C ALA A 241 -15.29 -10.74 -18.54
N ARG A 242 -16.61 -10.92 -18.65
CA ARG A 242 -17.57 -9.86 -18.27
C ARG A 242 -17.47 -9.55 -16.79
N ILE A 243 -17.41 -8.28 -16.46
CA ILE A 243 -17.45 -7.77 -15.09
C ILE A 243 -18.74 -6.95 -14.95
N TYR A 244 -19.52 -7.20 -13.92
CA TYR A 244 -20.82 -6.55 -13.73
C TYR A 244 -20.79 -5.47 -12.65
N PHE A 245 -21.59 -4.42 -12.84
CA PHE A 245 -21.73 -3.32 -11.91
C PHE A 245 -23.20 -2.98 -11.70
N PRO A 246 -23.61 -2.62 -10.47
CA PRO A 246 -24.93 -2.09 -10.23
C PRO A 246 -25.02 -0.67 -10.81
N ILE A 247 -26.13 -0.34 -11.47
CA ILE A 247 -26.47 1.04 -11.80
C ILE A 247 -27.14 1.62 -10.54
N PRO A 248 -26.49 2.55 -9.81
CA PRO A 248 -27.07 3.06 -8.57
C PRO A 248 -28.41 3.73 -8.86
N LYS A 249 -29.43 3.48 -8.03
CA LYS A 249 -30.73 4.19 -8.07
C LYS A 249 -30.75 5.33 -7.05
N ARG A 250 -31.50 6.40 -7.32
CA ARG A 250 -31.86 7.44 -6.33
C ARG A 250 -32.95 6.88 -5.39
N LYS A 251 -33.27 7.62 -4.32
CA LYS A 251 -34.39 7.32 -3.40
C LYS A 251 -35.75 7.20 -4.12
N ASP A 252 -35.90 7.77 -5.31
CA ASP A 252 -37.11 7.70 -6.15
C ASP A 252 -37.17 6.47 -7.09
N GLY A 253 -36.20 5.55 -6.99
CA GLY A 253 -36.13 4.35 -7.82
C GLY A 253 -35.56 4.56 -9.24
N ARG A 254 -35.28 5.81 -9.64
CA ARG A 254 -34.66 6.12 -10.95
C ARG A 254 -33.14 5.94 -10.89
N PRO A 255 -32.46 5.55 -11.97
CA PRO A 255 -30.99 5.51 -11.99
C PRO A 255 -30.40 6.88 -11.60
N LYS A 256 -29.36 6.88 -10.77
CA LYS A 256 -28.59 8.05 -10.35
C LYS A 256 -28.10 8.71 -11.62
N LYS A 257 -28.64 9.90 -11.91
CA LYS A 257 -28.39 10.61 -13.16
C LYS A 257 -26.88 10.64 -13.40
N LEU A 258 -26.48 10.18 -14.58
CA LEU A 258 -25.13 10.35 -15.07
C LEU A 258 -24.78 11.84 -14.95
N THR A 259 -23.70 12.20 -14.25
CA THR A 259 -23.35 13.61 -14.12
C THR A 259 -22.93 14.14 -15.50
N ALA A 260 -23.12 15.45 -15.74
CA ALA A 260 -22.61 16.10 -16.95
C ALA A 260 -21.10 15.81 -17.13
N THR A 261 -20.33 15.86 -16.04
CA THR A 261 -18.89 15.52 -16.05
C THR A 261 -18.63 14.08 -16.50
N THR A 262 -19.33 13.09 -15.94
CA THR A 262 -19.16 11.69 -16.34
C THR A 262 -19.57 11.46 -17.80
N PHE A 263 -20.66 12.08 -18.25
CA PHE A 263 -21.10 12.06 -19.65
C PHE A 263 -20.03 12.63 -20.58
N ILE A 264 -19.45 13.77 -20.21
CA ILE A 264 -18.44 14.46 -21.01
C ILE A 264 -17.16 13.63 -21.15
N LEU A 265 -16.68 13.05 -20.04
CA LEU A 265 -15.47 12.22 -20.05
C LEU A 265 -15.67 10.89 -20.80
N ALA A 266 -16.89 10.36 -20.81
CA ALA A 266 -17.26 9.13 -21.52
C ALA A 266 -17.24 9.27 -23.05
N LEU A 267 -17.39 10.50 -23.54
CA LEU A 267 -17.58 10.83 -24.95
C LEU A 267 -16.45 11.72 -25.47
N ASP A 268 -15.21 11.52 -25.01
CA ASP A 268 -14.08 12.42 -25.33
C ASP A 268 -13.78 12.55 -26.85
N GLU A 269 -14.31 11.64 -27.66
CA GLU A 269 -14.17 11.64 -29.12
C GLU A 269 -15.18 12.54 -29.87
N LEU A 270 -16.30 12.94 -29.23
CA LEU A 270 -17.32 13.76 -29.91
C LEU A 270 -16.96 15.25 -29.92
N GLU A 271 -17.40 16.00 -30.92
CA GLU A 271 -17.30 17.46 -30.86
C GLU A 271 -18.18 18.03 -29.72
N PRO A 272 -17.76 19.13 -29.06
CA PRO A 272 -18.49 19.70 -27.92
C PRO A 272 -19.96 20.01 -28.20
N GLU A 273 -20.29 20.48 -29.40
CA GLU A 273 -21.65 20.80 -29.83
C GLU A 273 -22.50 19.52 -29.90
N THR A 274 -21.99 18.49 -30.56
CA THR A 274 -22.62 17.16 -30.64
C THR A 274 -22.84 16.55 -29.26
N MET A 275 -21.93 16.81 -28.33
CA MET A 275 -22.03 16.34 -26.95
C MET A 275 -23.10 17.09 -26.15
N VAL A 276 -23.27 18.39 -26.38
CA VAL A 276 -24.36 19.18 -25.76
C VAL A 276 -25.71 18.67 -26.25
N GLU A 277 -25.85 18.43 -27.55
CA GLU A 277 -27.06 17.85 -28.13
C GLU A 277 -27.36 16.47 -27.54
N ALA A 278 -26.37 15.58 -27.52
CA ALA A 278 -26.50 14.27 -26.92
C ALA A 278 -26.81 14.34 -25.42
N GLY A 279 -26.22 15.28 -24.67
CA GLY A 279 -26.49 15.47 -23.24
C GLY A 279 -27.93 15.92 -22.97
N ALA A 280 -28.47 16.81 -23.81
CA ALA A 280 -29.83 17.30 -23.71
C ALA A 280 -30.86 16.17 -23.84
N GLU A 281 -30.58 15.16 -24.69
CA GLU A 281 -31.43 13.97 -24.83
C GLU A 281 -31.51 13.14 -23.54
N TRP A 282 -30.47 13.20 -22.70
CA TRP A 282 -30.40 12.51 -21.41
C TRP A 282 -30.87 13.39 -20.24
N GLY A 283 -31.46 14.55 -20.53
CA GLY A 283 -31.92 15.51 -19.53
C GLY A 283 -30.77 16.14 -18.74
N LEU A 284 -29.58 16.21 -19.36
CA LEU A 284 -28.41 16.94 -18.84
C LEU A 284 -28.35 18.30 -19.51
N THR A 285 -28.09 19.34 -18.71
CA THR A 285 -27.98 20.71 -19.20
C THR A 285 -26.55 21.20 -18.98
N PHE A 286 -25.82 21.40 -20.08
CA PHE A 286 -24.49 21.99 -20.10
C PHE A 286 -24.24 22.63 -21.47
N ASN A 287 -23.23 23.49 -21.60
CA ASN A 287 -22.87 24.16 -22.85
C ASN A 287 -21.49 23.72 -23.35
N ALA A 288 -21.13 24.06 -24.59
CA ALA A 288 -19.86 23.69 -25.20
C ALA A 288 -18.65 24.21 -24.40
N THR A 289 -18.74 25.41 -23.81
CA THR A 289 -17.71 25.98 -22.94
C THR A 289 -17.43 25.08 -21.72
N TYR A 290 -18.48 24.56 -21.09
CA TYR A 290 -18.36 23.62 -19.98
C TYR A 290 -17.71 22.31 -20.41
N VAL A 291 -18.05 21.79 -21.60
CA VAL A 291 -17.39 20.61 -22.19
C VAL A 291 -15.89 20.84 -22.35
N HIS A 292 -15.48 21.96 -22.96
CA HIS A 292 -14.07 22.33 -23.12
C HIS A 292 -13.34 22.45 -21.78
N GLN A 293 -13.99 23.06 -20.78
CA GLN A 293 -13.41 23.20 -19.44
C GLN A 293 -13.16 21.83 -18.79
N ILE A 294 -14.14 20.92 -18.84
CA ILE A 294 -14.02 19.58 -18.28
C ILE A 294 -12.93 18.77 -19.00
N ARG A 295 -12.88 18.82 -20.34
CA ARG A 295 -11.82 18.16 -21.13
C ARG A 295 -10.44 18.72 -20.83
N SER A 296 -10.31 20.03 -20.77
CA SER A 296 -9.05 20.71 -20.41
C SER A 296 -8.60 20.31 -19.00
N ASN A 297 -9.52 20.24 -18.04
CA ASN A 297 -9.24 19.75 -16.69
C ASN A 297 -8.77 18.28 -16.74
N ALA A 298 -9.49 17.40 -17.42
CA ALA A 298 -9.15 15.98 -17.52
C ALA A 298 -7.77 15.75 -18.16
N ARG A 299 -7.47 16.45 -19.26
CA ARG A 299 -6.14 16.40 -19.90
C ARG A 299 -5.05 16.89 -18.95
N ARG A 300 -5.29 17.96 -18.20
CA ARG A 300 -4.36 18.44 -17.17
C ARG A 300 -4.16 17.41 -16.05
N HIS A 301 -5.21 16.71 -15.61
CA HIS A 301 -5.11 15.64 -14.62
C HIS A 301 -4.31 14.45 -15.16
N LEU A 302 -4.58 14.01 -16.39
CA LEU A 302 -3.85 12.91 -17.03
C LEU A 302 -2.37 13.25 -17.21
N ALA A 303 -2.07 14.46 -17.73
CA ALA A 303 -0.70 14.93 -17.90
C ALA A 303 0.05 14.99 -16.56
N ARG A 304 -0.62 15.42 -15.47
CA ARG A 304 -0.03 15.41 -14.11
C ARG A 304 0.22 13.99 -13.60
N ALA A 305 -0.71 13.07 -13.83
CA ALA A 305 -0.54 11.67 -13.44
C ALA A 305 0.62 11.01 -14.18
N GLN A 306 0.76 11.30 -15.49
CA GLN A 306 1.89 10.84 -16.29
C GLN A 306 3.21 11.45 -15.80
N ALA A 307 3.26 12.77 -15.57
CA ALA A 307 4.46 13.42 -15.05
C ALA A 307 4.90 12.86 -13.68
N LEU A 308 3.96 12.50 -12.81
CA LEU A 308 4.24 11.80 -11.56
C LEU A 308 4.85 10.42 -11.77
N GLN A 309 4.35 9.66 -12.75
CA GLN A 309 4.90 8.35 -13.10
C GLN A 309 6.30 8.49 -13.68
N ASP A 310 6.51 9.44 -14.60
CA ASP A 310 7.80 9.70 -15.22
C ASP A 310 8.83 10.15 -14.19
N ALA A 311 8.45 11.03 -13.26
CA ALA A 311 9.29 11.45 -12.14
C ALA A 311 9.70 10.26 -11.26
N ARG A 312 8.75 9.37 -10.91
CA ARG A 312 9.06 8.16 -10.14
C ARG A 312 9.98 7.20 -10.89
N ALA A 313 9.76 7.00 -12.18
CA ALA A 313 10.62 6.16 -13.01
C ALA A 313 12.05 6.74 -13.07
N LEU A 314 12.19 8.05 -13.20
CA LEU A 314 13.48 8.73 -13.18
C LEU A 314 14.19 8.53 -11.85
N MET A 315 13.47 8.64 -10.73
CA MET A 315 14.03 8.47 -9.39
C MET A 315 14.50 7.03 -9.13
N VAL A 316 13.71 6.03 -9.52
CA VAL A 316 14.12 4.61 -9.37
C VAL A 316 15.41 4.34 -10.14
N ARG A 317 15.54 4.91 -11.35
CA ARG A 317 16.74 4.76 -12.17
C ARG A 317 17.92 5.58 -11.67
N TYR A 318 17.66 6.78 -11.14
CA TYR A 318 18.66 7.73 -10.67
C TYR A 318 18.23 8.32 -9.31
N PRO A 319 18.44 7.59 -8.19
CA PRO A 319 17.95 7.98 -6.87
C PRO A 319 18.57 9.28 -6.32
N ASN A 320 19.72 9.66 -6.88
CA ASN A 320 20.45 10.89 -6.55
C ASN A 320 20.15 12.05 -7.51
N ASN A 321 19.30 11.86 -8.52
CA ASN A 321 18.91 12.95 -9.43
C ASN A 321 17.81 13.82 -8.76
N PRO A 322 18.06 15.13 -8.51
CA PRO A 322 17.09 16.01 -7.88
C PRO A 322 15.86 16.33 -8.75
N GLU A 323 15.95 16.24 -10.07
CA GLU A 323 14.87 16.59 -11.02
C GLU A 323 13.59 15.78 -10.76
N GLY A 324 13.74 14.49 -10.45
CA GLY A 324 12.60 13.62 -10.13
C GLY A 324 11.87 14.07 -8.85
N TYR A 325 12.62 14.44 -7.82
CA TYR A 325 12.05 14.93 -6.55
C TYR A 325 11.43 16.32 -6.71
N GLN A 326 12.03 17.22 -7.51
CA GLN A 326 11.47 18.53 -7.83
C GLN A 326 10.15 18.41 -8.60
N ALA A 327 10.10 17.52 -9.60
CA ALA A 327 8.88 17.24 -10.35
C ALA A 327 7.78 16.67 -9.44
N LEU A 328 8.14 15.74 -8.54
CA LEU A 328 7.23 15.16 -7.56
C LEU A 328 6.69 16.21 -6.58
N ARG A 329 7.56 17.09 -6.06
CA ARG A 329 7.18 18.21 -5.18
C ARG A 329 6.20 19.14 -5.89
N LEU A 330 6.50 19.55 -7.13
CA LEU A 330 5.63 20.45 -7.90
C LEU A 330 4.24 19.82 -8.14
N ALA A 331 4.21 18.52 -8.44
CA ALA A 331 2.96 17.79 -8.58
C ALA A 331 2.17 17.74 -7.27
N HIS A 332 2.81 17.51 -6.12
CA HIS A 332 2.17 17.55 -4.81
C HIS A 332 1.66 18.94 -4.42
N PHE A 333 2.41 19.99 -4.73
CA PHE A 333 1.96 21.39 -4.57
C PHE A 333 0.67 21.65 -5.34
N HIS A 334 0.61 21.27 -6.63
CA HIS A 334 -0.61 21.43 -7.43
C HIS A 334 -1.78 20.56 -6.96
N ALA A 335 -1.49 19.41 -6.36
CA ALA A 335 -2.49 18.53 -5.76
C ALA A 335 -2.90 18.96 -4.34
N LYS A 336 -2.29 20.02 -3.78
CA LYS A 336 -2.49 20.47 -2.40
C LYS A 336 -2.23 19.36 -1.36
N ARG A 337 -1.27 18.47 -1.65
CA ARG A 337 -0.83 17.42 -0.72
C ARG A 337 0.35 17.93 0.10
N THR A 338 0.06 18.69 1.16
CA THR A 338 1.06 19.40 1.99
C THR A 338 2.12 18.45 2.57
N ASP A 339 1.71 17.33 3.17
CA ASP A 339 2.65 16.34 3.74
C ASP A 339 3.58 15.75 2.67
N ALA A 340 3.04 15.36 1.52
CA ALA A 340 3.82 14.80 0.42
C ALA A 340 4.77 15.82 -0.23
N MET A 341 4.39 17.10 -0.22
CA MET A 341 5.28 18.18 -0.61
C MET A 341 6.42 18.34 0.39
N TRP A 342 6.13 18.24 1.69
CA TRP A 342 7.12 18.35 2.75
C TRP A 342 8.14 17.21 2.70
N THR A 343 7.71 15.96 2.52
CA THR A 343 8.64 14.83 2.37
C THR A 343 9.53 14.97 1.13
N ALA A 344 8.99 15.50 0.02
CA ALA A 344 9.80 15.81 -1.16
C ALA A 344 10.84 16.92 -0.90
N CYS A 345 10.48 17.99 -0.17
CA CYS A 345 11.43 19.02 0.25
C CYS A 345 12.53 18.47 1.17
N GLN A 346 12.17 17.54 2.07
CA GLN A 346 13.11 16.86 2.94
C GLN A 346 14.12 16.03 2.10
N ALA A 347 13.63 15.25 1.13
CA ALA A 347 14.50 14.51 0.22
C ALA A 347 15.43 15.43 -0.59
N LEU A 348 14.93 16.55 -1.12
CA LEU A 348 15.74 17.56 -1.82
C LEU A 348 16.81 18.19 -0.91
N THR A 349 16.49 18.38 0.37
CA THR A 349 17.45 18.89 1.37
C THR A 349 18.60 17.89 1.56
N THR A 350 18.31 16.59 1.61
CA THR A 350 19.34 15.54 1.73
C THR A 350 20.25 15.42 0.50
N LEU A 351 19.75 15.84 -0.66
CA LEU A 351 20.51 15.92 -1.92
C LEU A 351 21.26 17.24 -2.08
N ASN A 352 21.14 18.15 -1.11
CA ASN A 352 21.64 19.52 -1.20
C ASN A 352 21.14 20.26 -2.46
N ALA A 353 19.92 19.95 -2.90
CA ALA A 353 19.30 20.48 -4.11
C ALA A 353 18.02 21.29 -3.82
N ALA A 354 17.66 21.45 -2.54
CA ALA A 354 16.57 22.29 -2.10
C ALA A 354 16.93 23.78 -2.25
N ASP A 355 16.02 24.56 -2.83
CA ASP A 355 16.10 26.02 -2.83
C ASP A 355 15.79 26.60 -1.43
N GLU A 356 15.96 27.91 -1.28
CA GLU A 356 15.73 28.61 0.00
C GLU A 356 14.30 28.41 0.53
N ARG A 357 13.30 28.41 -0.36
CA ARG A 357 11.89 28.27 0.02
C ARG A 357 11.55 26.83 0.38
N GLU A 358 12.08 25.87 -0.35
CA GLU A 358 11.93 24.44 -0.09
C GLU A 358 12.57 24.07 1.25
N ARG A 359 13.77 24.57 1.53
CA ARG A 359 14.46 24.40 2.82
C ARG A 359 13.68 25.06 3.95
N ALA A 360 13.26 26.31 3.78
CA ALA A 360 12.44 27.00 4.79
C ALA A 360 11.12 26.27 5.06
N PHE A 361 10.46 25.74 4.01
CA PHE A 361 9.23 24.96 4.15
C PHE A 361 9.46 23.66 4.93
N TYR A 362 10.56 22.95 4.64
CA TYR A 362 10.97 21.78 5.41
C TYR A 362 11.21 22.13 6.88
N GLU A 363 12.08 23.10 7.17
CA GLU A 363 12.47 23.47 8.55
C GLU A 363 11.30 24.01 9.37
N THR A 364 10.36 24.74 8.73
CA THR A 364 9.17 25.27 9.42
C THR A 364 8.26 24.16 9.95
N HIS A 365 8.15 23.05 9.22
CA HIS A 365 7.28 21.93 9.57
C HIS A 365 8.05 20.76 10.20
N ARG A 366 9.38 20.85 10.28
CA ARG A 366 10.21 19.85 10.96
C ARG A 366 9.89 19.89 12.45
N ALA A 367 9.55 18.73 13.01
CA ALA A 367 9.29 18.64 14.44
C ALA A 367 10.58 18.97 15.22
N ARG A 368 10.49 19.89 16.19
CA ARG A 368 11.62 20.24 17.08
C ARG A 368 11.89 19.19 18.17
N GLY A 369 11.17 18.08 18.16
CA GLY A 369 11.29 16.98 19.11
C GLY A 369 10.67 15.69 18.55
N THR A 370 10.68 14.64 19.35
CA THR A 370 10.03 13.38 18.98
C THR A 370 8.52 13.56 19.02
N ARG A 371 7.86 13.40 17.87
CA ARG A 371 6.40 13.23 17.81
C ARG A 371 6.16 11.73 17.68
N PRO A 372 6.01 10.99 18.80
CA PRO A 372 5.78 9.57 18.72
C PRO A 372 4.52 9.31 17.88
N PRO A 373 4.53 8.26 17.05
CA PRO A 373 3.35 7.82 16.33
C PRO A 373 2.17 7.65 17.28
N LEU A 374 0.98 8.12 16.87
CA LEU A 374 -0.22 8.03 17.69
C LEU A 374 -0.87 6.63 17.68
N GLY A 375 -0.31 5.69 16.90
CA GLY A 375 -0.87 4.35 16.74
C GLY A 375 0.19 3.28 16.49
N THR A 376 -0.27 2.03 16.51
CA THR A 376 0.53 0.84 16.21
C THR A 376 0.40 0.46 14.74
N ILE A 377 1.50 0.04 14.12
CA ILE A 377 1.49 -0.55 12.78
C ILE A 377 0.94 -1.96 12.92
N THR A 378 -0.19 -2.24 12.26
CA THR A 378 -0.74 -3.60 12.23
C THR A 378 0.22 -4.55 11.51
N ALA A 379 0.14 -5.85 11.81
CA ALA A 379 1.00 -6.85 11.17
C ALA A 379 0.91 -6.81 9.63
N ASP A 380 -0.29 -6.53 9.07
CA ASP A 380 -0.47 -6.44 7.62
C ASP A 380 0.12 -5.16 7.03
N LEU A 381 -0.01 -4.01 7.71
CA LEU A 381 0.65 -2.78 7.26
C LEU A 381 2.17 -2.90 7.34
N LEU A 382 2.68 -3.53 8.39
CA LEU A 382 4.11 -3.80 8.54
C LEU A 382 4.59 -4.66 7.37
N ARG A 383 3.89 -5.77 7.10
CA ARG A 383 4.18 -6.71 6.02
C ARG A 383 4.16 -6.04 4.64
N ASP A 384 3.12 -5.27 4.35
CA ASP A 384 2.85 -4.79 2.99
C ASP A 384 3.63 -3.52 2.65
N ARG A 385 3.98 -2.70 3.66
CA ARG A 385 4.47 -1.32 3.44
C ARG A 385 5.84 -1.03 4.04
N VAL A 386 6.29 -1.84 4.99
CA VAL A 386 7.57 -1.62 5.70
C VAL A 386 8.56 -2.74 5.39
N LEU A 387 8.18 -4.00 5.60
CA LEU A 387 9.06 -5.15 5.38
C LEU A 387 9.47 -5.25 3.90
N LEU A 388 10.75 -5.54 3.69
CA LEU A 388 11.33 -5.82 2.38
C LEU A 388 11.79 -7.27 2.23
N THR A 389 11.73 -8.04 3.31
CA THR A 389 12.31 -9.36 3.38
C THR A 389 11.43 -10.41 2.71
N ASP A 390 12.06 -11.40 2.08
CA ASP A 390 11.34 -12.56 1.57
C ASP A 390 10.63 -13.29 2.72
N ARG A 391 9.34 -13.59 2.52
CA ARG A 391 8.50 -14.15 3.58
C ARG A 391 8.91 -15.57 3.94
N VAL A 392 9.23 -16.39 2.94
CA VAL A 392 9.59 -17.79 3.15
C VAL A 392 10.88 -17.87 3.93
N LEU A 393 11.91 -17.17 3.48
CA LEU A 393 13.21 -17.13 4.14
C LEU A 393 13.13 -16.52 5.54
N THR A 394 12.35 -15.45 5.73
CA THR A 394 12.17 -14.84 7.07
C THR A 394 11.56 -15.82 8.05
N THR A 395 10.53 -16.56 7.63
CA THR A 395 9.91 -17.60 8.46
C THR A 395 10.90 -18.72 8.81
N ILE A 396 11.66 -19.22 7.83
CA ILE A 396 12.69 -20.25 8.08
C ILE A 396 13.73 -19.75 9.08
N VAL A 397 14.18 -18.51 8.92
CA VAL A 397 15.17 -17.90 9.81
C VAL A 397 14.60 -17.66 11.21
N ASP A 398 13.30 -17.40 11.34
CA ASP A 398 12.65 -17.27 12.65
C ASP A 398 12.73 -18.57 13.46
N TYR A 399 12.40 -19.71 12.84
CA TYR A 399 12.57 -21.04 13.46
C TYR A 399 14.04 -21.35 13.81
N LEU A 400 15.00 -20.72 13.14
CA LEU A 400 16.43 -20.89 13.45
C LEU A 400 16.88 -20.12 14.70
N ILE A 401 16.16 -19.08 15.12
CA ILE A 401 16.60 -18.18 16.20
C ILE A 401 16.98 -18.93 17.49
N PRO A 402 16.19 -19.91 18.00
CA PRO A 402 16.56 -20.64 19.22
C PRO A 402 17.88 -21.41 19.10
N ALA A 403 18.13 -22.07 17.96
CA ALA A 403 19.38 -22.78 17.68
C ALA A 403 20.57 -21.82 17.56
N LEU A 404 20.36 -20.68 16.90
CA LEU A 404 21.38 -19.62 16.79
C LEU A 404 21.69 -19.01 18.16
N LEU A 405 20.69 -18.80 19.02
CA LEU A 405 20.90 -18.32 20.38
C LEU A 405 21.65 -19.33 21.26
N GLU A 406 21.35 -20.63 21.15
CA GLU A 406 22.12 -21.65 21.87
C GLU A 406 23.57 -21.69 21.41
N ARG A 407 23.83 -21.40 20.12
CA ARG A 407 25.19 -21.39 19.55
C ARG A 407 26.00 -20.12 19.86
N TYR A 408 25.41 -18.95 19.64
CA TYR A 408 26.09 -17.66 19.66
C TYR A 408 25.73 -16.79 20.87
N GLY A 409 24.57 -17.05 21.47
CA GLY A 409 24.12 -16.37 22.67
C GLY A 409 24.77 -16.93 23.93
N ARG A 410 24.51 -16.24 25.04
CA ARG A 410 24.89 -16.68 26.38
C ARG A 410 23.78 -16.28 27.35
N PRO A 411 23.54 -17.01 28.45
CA PRO A 411 22.58 -16.57 29.46
C PRO A 411 22.87 -15.14 29.91
N THR A 412 21.83 -14.30 30.02
CA THR A 412 21.96 -12.87 30.32
C THR A 412 22.80 -12.62 31.58
N ALA A 413 22.62 -13.45 32.62
CA ALA A 413 23.40 -13.41 33.86
C ALA A 413 24.91 -13.69 33.65
N SER A 414 25.26 -14.59 32.73
CA SER A 414 26.67 -14.93 32.42
C SER A 414 27.41 -13.84 31.65
N LEU A 415 26.65 -12.92 31.04
CA LEU A 415 27.16 -11.71 30.41
C LEU A 415 27.35 -10.56 31.42
N GLY A 416 27.09 -10.80 32.72
CA GLY A 416 27.25 -9.81 33.78
C GLY A 416 26.01 -8.95 34.02
N TYR A 417 24.92 -9.17 33.29
CA TYR A 417 23.68 -8.44 33.49
C TYR A 417 22.86 -9.04 34.63
N THR A 418 22.44 -8.18 35.55
CA THR A 418 21.64 -8.53 36.73
C THR A 418 20.52 -7.51 36.86
N ASP A 419 19.57 -7.74 37.77
CA ASP A 419 18.49 -6.76 38.02
C ASP A 419 19.01 -5.37 38.42
N ALA A 420 20.23 -5.27 38.97
CA ALA A 420 20.86 -3.99 39.28
C ALA A 420 21.23 -3.17 38.01
N HIS A 421 21.44 -3.85 36.89
CA HIS A 421 21.71 -3.24 35.59
C HIS A 421 20.43 -2.95 34.82
N ARG A 422 19.28 -3.46 35.27
CA ARG A 422 18.00 -3.29 34.59
C ARG A 422 17.62 -1.83 34.63
N VAL A 423 17.22 -1.31 33.46
CA VAL A 423 16.73 0.05 33.36
C VAL A 423 15.23 0.08 33.47
N ASP A 424 14.74 1.11 34.17
CA ASP A 424 13.32 1.46 34.17
C ASP A 424 12.90 1.84 32.74
N PRO A 425 11.93 1.14 32.14
CA PRO A 425 11.39 1.50 30.82
C PRO A 425 10.96 2.97 30.72
N ALA A 426 10.50 3.58 31.83
CA ALA A 426 10.12 4.99 31.86
C ALA A 426 11.29 5.96 31.58
N ARG A 427 12.54 5.54 31.83
CA ARG A 427 13.75 6.32 31.51
C ARG A 427 14.17 6.20 30.04
N HIS A 428 13.61 5.24 29.31
CA HIS A 428 13.87 5.00 27.89
C HIS A 428 12.56 4.84 27.12
N SER A 429 11.66 5.82 27.26
CA SER A 429 10.32 5.78 26.68
C SER A 429 10.36 5.51 25.18
N LEU A 430 11.35 6.03 24.45
CA LEU A 430 11.52 5.82 23.01
C LEU A 430 11.66 4.34 22.59
N LEU A 431 12.34 3.50 23.38
CA LEU A 431 12.43 2.06 23.08
C LEU A 431 11.08 1.36 23.30
N THR A 432 10.38 1.74 24.36
CA THR A 432 9.04 1.20 24.64
C THR A 432 8.02 1.65 23.60
N GLU A 433 8.06 2.92 23.20
CA GLU A 433 7.21 3.50 22.15
C GLU A 433 7.52 2.87 20.77
N ALA A 434 8.80 2.64 20.44
CA ALA A 434 9.18 1.92 19.22
C ALA A 434 8.69 0.47 19.22
N ALA A 435 8.75 -0.22 20.37
CA ALA A 435 8.21 -1.58 20.51
C ALA A 435 6.68 -1.58 20.35
N GLN A 436 5.98 -0.61 20.98
CA GLN A 436 4.54 -0.43 20.82
C GLN A 436 4.13 -0.11 19.39
N LEU A 437 4.92 0.68 18.66
CA LEU A 437 4.71 0.96 17.24
C LEU A 437 4.71 -0.33 16.41
N LEU A 438 5.61 -1.26 16.72
CA LEU A 438 5.76 -2.53 16.01
C LEU A 438 4.89 -3.66 16.57
N GLY A 439 4.12 -3.42 17.63
CA GLY A 439 3.35 -4.47 18.32
C GLY A 439 4.22 -5.50 19.04
N LEU A 440 5.44 -5.12 19.42
CA LEU A 440 6.41 -5.99 20.09
C LEU A 440 6.35 -5.82 21.61
N GLN A 441 6.60 -6.93 22.33
CA GLN A 441 6.88 -6.89 23.76
C GLN A 441 8.38 -6.84 23.97
N LEU A 442 8.86 -5.75 24.57
CA LEU A 442 10.28 -5.60 24.87
C LEU A 442 10.62 -6.35 26.16
N HIS A 443 11.64 -7.22 26.10
CA HIS A 443 12.25 -7.80 27.28
C HIS A 443 12.93 -6.72 28.15
N PRO A 444 13.31 -7.01 29.41
CA PRO A 444 14.05 -6.06 30.23
C PRO A 444 15.26 -5.47 29.49
N VAL A 445 15.37 -4.14 29.53
CA VAL A 445 16.50 -3.39 28.98
C VAL A 445 17.55 -3.23 30.08
N TYR A 446 18.83 -3.28 29.71
CA TYR A 446 19.94 -3.17 30.66
C TYR A 446 20.90 -2.05 30.29
N GLN A 447 21.46 -1.37 31.27
CA GLN A 447 22.50 -0.35 31.07
C GLN A 447 23.89 -0.93 31.30
N HIS A 448 24.83 -0.60 30.42
CA HIS A 448 26.23 -1.00 30.55
C HIS A 448 27.18 0.17 30.23
N ALA A 449 27.75 0.78 31.28
CA ALA A 449 28.66 1.92 31.15
C ALA A 449 30.00 1.57 30.44
N GLY A 450 30.34 0.29 30.31
CA GLY A 450 31.54 -0.14 29.59
C GLY A 450 31.38 -0.30 28.07
N VAL A 451 30.17 -0.18 27.50
CA VAL A 451 29.96 -0.31 26.06
C VAL A 451 29.96 1.07 25.40
N PRO A 452 30.91 1.39 24.50
CA PRO A 452 31.03 2.70 23.86
C PRO A 452 30.06 2.81 22.66
N ARG A 453 28.77 2.60 22.91
CA ARG A 453 27.69 2.76 21.93
C ARG A 453 26.44 3.31 22.62
N PRO A 454 25.56 4.03 21.92
CA PRO A 454 24.33 4.52 22.53
C PRO A 454 23.34 3.40 22.84
N LEU A 455 23.21 2.45 21.92
CA LEU A 455 22.43 1.22 22.04
C LEU A 455 23.24 0.04 21.51
N PHE A 456 22.93 -1.17 21.95
CA PHE A 456 23.55 -2.41 21.47
C PHE A 456 22.63 -3.62 21.72
N PHE A 457 22.91 -4.76 21.10
CA PHE A 457 22.16 -6.00 21.34
C PHE A 457 22.78 -6.83 22.47
N ILE A 458 21.94 -7.37 23.34
CA ILE A 458 22.32 -8.37 24.32
C ILE A 458 21.84 -9.73 23.79
N HIS A 459 22.78 -10.56 23.35
CA HIS A 459 22.53 -11.91 22.85
C HIS A 459 22.32 -12.89 24.01
N GLY A 460 21.29 -12.59 24.81
CA GLY A 460 20.87 -13.33 25.99
C GLY A 460 20.07 -14.60 25.66
N ASP A 461 19.66 -15.31 26.70
CA ASP A 461 18.53 -16.26 26.68
C ASP A 461 17.22 -15.59 26.21
N ASN A 462 17.07 -14.29 26.53
CA ASN A 462 16.02 -13.43 26.00
C ASN A 462 16.68 -12.26 25.25
N PRO A 463 16.70 -12.29 23.90
CA PRO A 463 17.16 -11.18 23.07
C PRO A 463 16.59 -9.83 23.52
N THR A 464 17.47 -8.87 23.77
CA THR A 464 17.05 -7.53 24.19
C THR A 464 18.03 -6.47 23.74
N ILE A 465 17.65 -5.21 23.94
CA ILE A 465 18.46 -4.03 23.65
C ILE A 465 19.11 -3.57 24.97
N GLY A 466 20.40 -3.28 24.91
CA GLY A 466 21.15 -2.63 25.98
C GLY A 466 21.39 -1.15 25.68
N VAL A 467 21.55 -0.36 26.75
CA VAL A 467 21.85 1.08 26.72
C VAL A 467 23.31 1.26 27.15
N GLY A 468 24.14 1.82 26.28
CA GLY A 468 25.57 1.97 26.57
C GLY A 468 25.95 3.32 27.13
N ALA A 469 27.26 3.61 27.17
CA ALA A 469 27.79 4.84 27.75
C ALA A 469 27.51 6.09 26.89
N GLU A 470 27.43 5.90 25.58
CA GLU A 470 27.33 6.99 24.61
C GLU A 470 25.90 7.45 24.37
N THR A 471 24.91 6.96 25.13
CA THR A 471 23.53 7.44 25.03
C THR A 471 23.44 8.94 25.32
N SER A 472 24.33 9.46 26.17
CA SER A 472 24.47 10.91 26.43
C SER A 472 25.04 11.71 25.26
N ARG A 473 25.69 11.06 24.29
CA ARG A 473 26.20 11.70 23.06
C ARG A 473 25.14 11.83 21.98
N VAL A 474 24.00 11.15 22.11
CA VAL A 474 22.87 11.33 21.21
C VAL A 474 22.25 12.70 21.51
N THR A 475 22.57 13.68 20.68
CA THR A 475 22.25 15.09 20.96
C THR A 475 20.86 15.48 20.45
N SER A 476 20.36 14.79 19.44
CA SER A 476 19.09 15.10 18.79
C SER A 476 18.00 14.11 19.22
N PRO A 477 16.80 14.59 19.64
CA PRO A 477 15.66 13.71 19.88
C PRO A 477 15.30 12.85 18.66
N SER A 478 15.42 13.40 17.45
CA SER A 478 15.17 12.64 16.21
C SER A 478 16.21 11.56 15.96
N GLU A 479 17.46 11.76 16.39
CA GLU A 479 18.50 10.73 16.33
C GLU A 479 18.20 9.59 17.30
N ALA A 480 17.82 9.93 18.54
CA ALA A 480 17.42 8.95 19.54
C ALA A 480 16.22 8.12 19.08
N ALA A 481 15.21 8.77 18.48
CA ALA A 481 14.08 8.07 17.88
C ALA A 481 14.52 7.19 16.70
N PHE A 482 15.34 7.69 15.77
CA PHE A 482 15.81 6.87 14.66
C PHE A 482 16.48 5.58 15.17
N LEU A 483 17.40 5.71 16.13
CA LEU A 483 18.09 4.57 16.73
C LEU A 483 17.13 3.63 17.47
N ALA A 484 16.18 4.15 18.24
CA ALA A 484 15.20 3.32 18.94
C ALA A 484 14.34 2.49 17.96
N GLY A 485 13.81 3.12 16.91
CA GLY A 485 13.05 2.42 15.86
C GLY A 485 13.93 1.40 15.12
N TRP A 486 15.15 1.80 14.77
CA TRP A 486 16.11 0.95 14.06
C TRP A 486 16.48 -0.31 14.86
N TYR A 487 16.91 -0.17 16.12
CA TYR A 487 17.28 -1.32 16.97
C TYR A 487 16.09 -2.23 17.26
N THR A 488 14.92 -1.67 17.52
CA THR A 488 13.71 -2.45 17.84
C THR A 488 13.26 -3.27 16.64
N SER A 489 13.46 -2.79 15.41
CA SER A 489 13.09 -3.53 14.20
C SER A 489 13.84 -4.87 14.03
N TYR A 490 15.03 -5.02 14.61
CA TYR A 490 15.75 -6.30 14.60
C TYR A 490 15.16 -7.33 15.56
N LEU A 491 14.29 -6.92 16.49
CA LEU A 491 13.56 -7.84 17.36
C LEU A 491 12.29 -8.39 16.69
N LEU A 492 11.99 -7.99 15.45
CA LEU A 492 10.95 -8.63 14.67
C LEU A 492 11.29 -10.11 14.42
N PRO A 493 10.27 -10.99 14.33
CA PRO A 493 10.48 -12.40 14.01
C PRO A 493 11.38 -12.61 12.78
N GLY A 494 12.36 -13.50 12.89
CA GLY A 494 13.39 -13.79 11.90
C GLY A 494 14.49 -12.72 11.73
N HIS A 495 14.23 -11.45 12.04
CA HIS A 495 15.20 -10.36 11.81
C HIS A 495 16.37 -10.41 12.80
N TYR A 496 16.19 -10.99 13.99
CA TYR A 496 17.22 -11.04 15.03
C TYR A 496 18.43 -11.91 14.65
N ALA A 497 18.31 -12.76 13.63
CA ALA A 497 19.44 -13.51 13.10
C ALA A 497 20.53 -12.59 12.53
N ARG A 498 20.17 -11.41 12.01
CA ARG A 498 21.10 -10.46 11.40
C ARG A 498 22.18 -9.93 12.38
N PRO A 499 21.84 -9.49 13.60
CA PRO A 499 22.86 -9.11 14.58
C PRO A 499 23.55 -10.31 15.25
N LEU A 500 22.94 -11.50 15.29
CA LEU A 500 23.54 -12.74 15.81
C LEU A 500 24.60 -13.32 14.87
N VAL A 501 24.28 -13.46 13.59
CA VAL A 501 25.12 -14.11 12.57
C VAL A 501 25.62 -13.04 11.59
N ARG A 502 26.88 -12.63 11.77
CA ARG A 502 27.46 -11.52 11.00
C ARG A 502 27.87 -11.91 9.58
N SER A 503 27.96 -13.20 9.28
CA SER A 503 28.49 -13.74 8.03
C SER A 503 27.39 -14.38 7.19
N GLU A 504 27.25 -13.95 5.93
CA GLU A 504 26.28 -14.53 4.99
C GLU A 504 26.54 -16.02 4.72
N PRO A 505 27.77 -16.49 4.44
CA PRO A 505 28.05 -17.92 4.31
C PRO A 505 27.65 -18.73 5.54
N GLU A 506 27.77 -18.16 6.74
CA GLU A 506 27.41 -18.84 7.97
C GLU A 506 25.90 -19.00 8.09
N LEU A 507 25.13 -17.93 7.89
CA LEU A 507 23.66 -18.00 7.90
C LEU A 507 23.15 -18.94 6.80
N ARG A 508 23.75 -18.91 5.62
CA ARG A 508 23.42 -19.81 4.50
C ARG A 508 23.56 -21.29 4.88
N ARG A 509 24.61 -21.66 5.63
CA ARG A 509 24.78 -23.04 6.11
C ARG A 509 23.67 -23.46 7.06
N TRP A 510 23.25 -22.58 7.98
CA TRP A 510 22.15 -22.85 8.91
C TRP A 510 20.80 -23.01 8.19
N VAL A 511 20.50 -22.12 7.24
CA VAL A 511 19.28 -22.20 6.42
C VAL A 511 19.26 -23.48 5.60
N HIS A 512 20.38 -23.83 4.95
CA HIS A 512 20.49 -25.07 4.20
C HIS A 512 20.26 -26.29 5.10
N ALA A 513 20.89 -26.31 6.28
CA ALA A 513 20.75 -27.41 7.22
C ALA A 513 19.31 -27.58 7.72
N ALA A 514 18.59 -26.48 8.01
CA ALA A 514 17.19 -26.53 8.40
C ALA A 514 16.28 -27.06 7.28
N LEU A 515 16.52 -26.66 6.04
CA LEU A 515 15.78 -27.18 4.88
C LEU A 515 16.02 -28.68 4.68
N SER A 516 17.28 -29.13 4.69
CA SER A 516 17.61 -30.55 4.55
C SER A 516 17.03 -31.38 5.69
N LEU A 517 17.15 -30.90 6.94
CA LEU A 517 16.58 -31.56 8.11
C LEU A 517 15.05 -31.68 7.99
N SER A 518 14.39 -30.61 7.54
CA SER A 518 12.94 -30.58 7.34
C SER A 518 12.49 -31.48 6.21
N ARG A 519 13.37 -31.84 5.26
CA ARG A 519 13.08 -32.77 4.15
C ARG A 519 13.47 -34.22 4.45
N GLY A 520 14.15 -34.48 5.57
CA GLY A 520 14.75 -35.79 5.84
C GLY A 520 15.92 -36.10 4.91
N GLU A 521 16.55 -35.08 4.35
CA GLU A 521 17.75 -35.18 3.52
C GLU A 521 19.01 -35.16 4.40
N PRO A 522 20.15 -35.68 3.90
CA PRO A 522 21.42 -35.58 4.62
C PRO A 522 21.80 -34.12 4.88
N VAL A 523 21.99 -33.75 6.14
CA VAL A 523 22.40 -32.40 6.54
C VAL A 523 23.92 -32.24 6.39
N GLY A 524 24.35 -31.23 5.62
CA GLY A 524 25.76 -30.89 5.41
C GLY A 524 26.13 -29.50 5.93
N GLY A 525 27.43 -29.25 6.09
CA GLY A 525 27.99 -27.91 6.36
C GLY A 525 28.01 -27.46 7.83
N LEU A 526 27.21 -28.07 8.70
CA LEU A 526 27.28 -27.90 10.15
C LEU A 526 28.19 -28.96 10.79
N ASN A 527 28.83 -28.62 11.92
CA ASN A 527 29.55 -29.61 12.71
C ASN A 527 28.56 -30.47 13.55
N PRO A 528 28.99 -31.61 14.13
CA PRO A 528 28.08 -32.50 14.86
C PRO A 528 27.35 -31.85 16.05
N LEU A 529 27.97 -30.88 16.73
CA LEU A 529 27.36 -30.18 17.85
C LEU A 529 26.29 -29.18 17.37
N GLU A 530 26.56 -28.47 16.29
CA GLU A 530 25.61 -27.55 15.65
C GLU A 530 24.40 -28.30 15.08
N LEU A 531 24.62 -29.46 14.45
CA LEU A 531 23.54 -30.32 13.98
C LEU A 531 22.67 -30.83 15.15
N ALA A 532 23.30 -31.33 16.22
CA ALA A 532 22.56 -31.78 17.40
C ALA A 532 21.76 -30.64 18.06
N THR A 533 22.29 -29.42 18.02
CA THR A 533 21.58 -28.21 18.49
C THR A 533 20.38 -27.92 17.62
N LEU A 534 20.54 -27.94 16.30
CA LEU A 534 19.47 -27.72 15.34
C LEU A 534 18.34 -28.76 15.50
N GLU A 535 18.71 -30.04 15.61
CA GLU A 535 17.76 -31.15 15.79
C GLU A 535 16.99 -31.08 17.10
N LYS A 536 17.62 -30.58 18.16
CA LYS A 536 17.01 -30.37 19.47
C LYS A 536 16.03 -29.20 19.47
N GLN A 537 16.36 -28.12 18.76
CA GLN A 537 15.63 -26.86 18.80
C GLN A 537 14.48 -26.80 17.78
N ILE A 538 14.61 -27.48 16.64
CA ILE A 538 13.52 -27.53 15.65
C ILE A 538 12.75 -28.84 15.80
N ASP A 539 11.52 -28.73 16.27
CA ASP A 539 10.64 -29.87 16.51
C ASP A 539 10.04 -30.44 15.20
N PRO A 540 9.40 -31.63 15.24
CA PRO A 540 8.84 -32.25 14.04
C PRO A 540 7.72 -31.45 13.35
N ASP A 541 6.94 -30.66 14.10
CA ASP A 541 5.85 -29.86 13.56
C ASP A 541 6.43 -28.61 12.86
N GLU A 542 7.41 -27.96 13.48
CA GLU A 542 8.16 -26.85 12.86
C GLU A 542 8.89 -27.29 11.59
N ARG A 543 9.42 -28.53 11.56
CA ARG A 543 9.98 -29.12 10.32
C ARG A 543 8.93 -29.29 9.24
N ALA A 544 7.70 -29.66 9.60
CA ALA A 544 6.61 -29.77 8.64
C ALA A 544 6.23 -28.39 8.09
N ASP A 545 6.17 -27.37 8.96
CA ASP A 545 5.91 -25.98 8.59
C ASP A 545 7.01 -25.42 7.67
N ILE A 546 8.29 -25.59 8.03
CA ILE A 546 9.43 -25.21 7.17
C ILE A 546 9.32 -25.87 5.80
N ARG A 547 8.97 -27.16 5.75
CA ARG A 547 8.80 -27.89 4.49
C ARG A 547 7.65 -27.34 3.66
N GLU A 548 6.51 -27.03 4.30
CA GLU A 548 5.35 -26.44 3.62
C GLU A 548 5.66 -25.05 3.08
N GLN A 549 6.22 -24.16 3.92
CA GLN A 549 6.55 -22.79 3.54
C GLN A 549 7.63 -22.72 2.47
N ALA A 550 8.66 -23.58 2.56
CA ALA A 550 9.69 -23.67 1.55
C ALA A 550 9.18 -24.21 0.21
N GLY A 551 8.09 -25.00 0.21
CA GLY A 551 7.52 -25.59 -0.99
C GLY A 551 8.60 -26.24 -1.88
N SER A 552 8.72 -25.75 -3.13
CA SER A 552 9.71 -26.20 -4.11
C SER A 552 11.04 -25.43 -4.10
N CYS A 553 11.23 -24.46 -3.20
CA CYS A 553 12.46 -23.67 -3.13
C CYS A 553 13.65 -24.58 -2.81
N THR A 554 14.79 -24.35 -3.46
CA THR A 554 16.04 -25.01 -3.09
C THR A 554 16.88 -24.07 -2.24
N PRO A 555 17.84 -24.59 -1.46
CA PRO A 555 18.78 -23.74 -0.72
C PRO A 555 19.50 -22.71 -1.60
N GLU A 556 19.75 -23.05 -2.86
CA GLU A 556 20.38 -22.19 -3.86
C GLU A 556 19.44 -21.11 -4.41
N SER A 557 18.12 -21.35 -4.37
CA SER A 557 17.13 -20.35 -4.81
C SER A 557 16.88 -19.27 -3.75
N LEU A 558 17.40 -19.43 -2.53
CA LEU A 558 17.24 -18.45 -1.46
C LEU A 558 18.40 -17.44 -1.47
N ASP A 559 18.07 -16.19 -1.77
CA ASP A 559 19.03 -15.08 -1.76
C ASP A 559 19.20 -14.49 -0.35
N ILE A 560 20.07 -15.15 0.43
CA ILE A 560 20.46 -14.69 1.78
C ILE A 560 21.09 -13.29 1.75
N THR A 561 21.85 -12.97 0.71
CA THR A 561 22.53 -11.66 0.59
C THR A 561 21.51 -10.54 0.48
N THR A 562 20.53 -10.71 -0.41
CA THR A 562 19.43 -9.75 -0.57
C THR A 562 18.56 -9.69 0.68
N TRP A 563 18.27 -10.83 1.31
CA TRP A 563 17.52 -10.85 2.57
C TRP A 563 18.21 -10.05 3.68
N LEU A 564 19.51 -10.24 3.90
CA LEU A 564 20.27 -9.48 4.91
C LEU A 564 20.21 -7.97 4.65
N ARG A 565 20.35 -7.56 3.38
CA ARG A 565 20.21 -6.15 2.98
C ARG A 565 18.80 -5.63 3.25
N ASN A 566 17.78 -6.43 2.97
CA ASN A 566 16.39 -6.06 3.17
C ASN A 566 16.00 -5.98 4.65
N VAL A 567 16.62 -6.78 5.53
CA VAL A 567 16.50 -6.61 7.00
C VAL A 567 17.05 -5.23 7.40
N ASP A 568 18.27 -4.89 6.96
CA ASP A 568 18.90 -3.61 7.28
C ASP A 568 18.10 -2.40 6.73
N MET A 569 17.56 -2.52 5.51
CA MET A 569 16.68 -1.50 4.93
C MET A 569 15.32 -1.40 5.64
N THR A 570 14.77 -2.52 6.12
CA THR A 570 13.56 -2.51 6.95
C THR A 570 13.82 -1.73 8.23
N ALA A 571 14.98 -1.94 8.86
CA ALA A 571 15.37 -1.19 10.04
C ALA A 571 15.49 0.32 9.77
N ASP A 572 16.02 0.72 8.62
CA ASP A 572 16.07 2.13 8.20
C ASP A 572 14.68 2.73 8.03
N ARG A 573 13.74 1.98 7.44
CA ARG A 573 12.35 2.40 7.24
C ARG A 573 11.63 2.62 8.58
N VAL A 574 11.77 1.67 9.50
CA VAL A 574 11.20 1.79 10.85
C VAL A 574 11.83 2.97 11.59
N GLY A 575 13.16 3.11 11.53
CA GLY A 575 13.87 4.25 12.11
C GLY A 575 13.35 5.59 11.58
N LEU A 576 13.13 5.71 10.27
CA LEU A 576 12.58 6.92 9.64
C LEU A 576 11.12 7.19 10.03
N LEU A 577 10.27 6.15 10.12
CA LEU A 577 8.89 6.33 10.60
C LEU A 577 8.86 6.91 12.01
N PHE A 578 9.73 6.40 12.88
CA PHE A 578 9.75 6.80 14.27
C PHE A 578 10.44 8.15 14.49
N SER A 579 11.51 8.46 13.74
CA SER A 579 12.19 9.77 13.82
C SER A 579 11.47 10.89 13.09
N ASN A 580 10.69 10.55 12.05
CA ASN A 580 10.06 11.50 11.14
C ASN A 580 11.07 12.52 10.56
N ASP A 581 12.34 12.13 10.41
CA ASP A 581 13.39 13.02 9.94
C ASP A 581 14.42 12.29 9.06
N LEU A 582 14.25 12.40 7.74
CA LEU A 582 15.13 11.76 6.77
C LEU A 582 16.55 12.34 6.79
N VAL A 583 16.73 13.63 7.07
CA VAL A 583 18.07 14.23 7.15
C VAL A 583 18.84 13.58 8.30
N GLN A 584 18.19 13.47 9.46
CA GLN A 584 18.78 12.80 10.61
C GLN A 584 18.97 11.30 10.37
N ALA A 585 18.00 10.61 9.76
CA ALA A 585 18.11 9.19 9.44
C ALA A 585 19.31 8.89 8.53
N ILE A 586 19.51 9.68 7.47
CA ILE A 586 20.67 9.55 6.58
C ILE A 586 21.98 9.87 7.33
N HIS A 587 21.98 10.87 8.21
CA HIS A 587 23.14 11.17 9.04
C HIS A 587 23.50 9.98 9.94
N SER A 588 22.52 9.38 10.60
CA SER A 588 22.70 8.19 11.45
C SER A 588 23.17 6.97 10.65
N ILE A 589 22.68 6.74 9.43
CA ILE A 589 23.16 5.65 8.56
C ILE A 589 24.63 5.86 8.17
N ARG A 590 25.02 7.10 7.87
CA ARG A 590 26.41 7.44 7.48
C ARG A 590 27.39 7.39 8.65
N GLY A 591 26.96 7.74 9.86
CA GLY A 591 27.82 7.81 11.03
C GLY A 591 27.82 6.56 11.92
N GLY A 592 26.77 5.72 11.83
CA GLY A 592 26.49 4.69 12.85
C GLY A 592 27.02 3.30 12.58
N PHE A 593 27.50 2.99 11.36
CA PHE A 593 27.84 1.63 10.97
C PHE A 593 29.17 1.56 10.21
N ASP A 594 30.04 0.63 10.60
CA ASP A 594 31.27 0.26 9.86
C ASP A 594 30.89 -0.52 8.57
N LEU A 595 30.08 0.09 7.72
CA LEU A 595 29.71 -0.43 6.42
C LEU A 595 30.60 0.22 5.36
N GLY A 596 30.93 -0.54 4.31
CA GLY A 596 31.59 0.04 3.13
C GLY A 596 30.71 1.08 2.44
N ASP A 597 31.34 2.04 1.76
CA ASP A 597 30.67 3.18 1.12
C ASP A 597 29.52 2.78 0.19
N GLU A 598 29.67 1.70 -0.57
CA GLU A 598 28.65 1.20 -1.51
C GLU A 598 27.38 0.74 -0.78
N ALA A 599 27.52 0.01 0.33
CA ALA A 599 26.38 -0.47 1.13
C ALA A 599 25.65 0.71 1.79
N THR A 600 26.40 1.71 2.27
CA THR A 600 25.85 2.94 2.81
C THR A 600 25.09 3.74 1.75
N ALA A 601 25.65 3.89 0.55
CA ALA A 601 25.01 4.58 -0.57
C ALA A 601 23.69 3.91 -0.97
N PHE A 602 23.70 2.57 -1.10
CA PHE A 602 22.50 1.79 -1.43
C PHE A 602 21.37 1.99 -0.41
N ARG A 603 21.68 1.93 0.90
CA ARG A 603 20.70 2.16 1.98
C ARG A 603 20.13 3.57 1.95
N VAL A 604 21.00 4.58 1.79
CA VAL A 604 20.60 6.00 1.70
C VAL A 604 19.68 6.23 0.51
N ASP A 605 20.01 5.68 -0.66
CA ASP A 605 19.20 5.82 -1.87
C ASP A 605 17.84 5.14 -1.72
N GLY A 606 17.81 3.92 -1.18
CA GLY A 606 16.57 3.20 -0.91
C GLY A 606 15.67 3.92 0.10
N LEU A 607 16.24 4.47 1.18
CA LEU A 607 15.48 5.23 2.18
C LEU A 607 14.93 6.54 1.60
N ARG A 608 15.71 7.26 0.79
CA ARG A 608 15.26 8.48 0.13
C ARG A 608 14.09 8.21 -0.82
N LEU A 609 14.17 7.16 -1.64
CA LEU A 609 13.07 6.76 -2.52
C LEU A 609 11.80 6.42 -1.73
N TRP A 610 11.94 5.67 -0.64
CA TRP A 610 10.80 5.29 0.18
C TRP A 610 10.17 6.48 0.91
N SER A 611 10.96 7.47 1.34
CA SER A 611 10.47 8.68 2.04
C SER A 611 9.48 9.54 1.24
N VAL A 612 9.38 9.33 -0.07
CA VAL A 612 8.41 10.02 -0.94
C VAL A 612 7.44 9.07 -1.64
N SER A 613 7.46 7.79 -1.24
CA SER A 613 6.55 6.77 -1.75
C SER A 613 5.14 6.94 -1.17
N GLU A 614 4.12 6.46 -1.89
CA GLU A 614 2.75 6.45 -1.36
C GLU A 614 2.64 5.59 -0.10
N ASP A 615 3.40 4.49 -0.01
CA ASP A 615 3.41 3.60 1.15
C ASP A 615 3.83 4.34 2.42
N TYR A 616 4.89 5.15 2.33
CA TYR A 616 5.33 5.99 3.45
C TYR A 616 4.32 7.09 3.78
N LEU A 617 3.76 7.76 2.77
CA LEU A 617 2.76 8.83 2.97
C LEU A 617 1.47 8.31 3.62
N GLU A 618 0.99 7.13 3.21
CA GLU A 618 -0.15 6.46 3.82
C GLU A 618 0.13 6.08 5.27
N LEU A 619 1.30 5.48 5.54
CA LEU A 619 1.72 5.15 6.91
C LEU A 619 1.79 6.39 7.81
N ARG A 620 2.36 7.50 7.32
CA ARG A 620 2.42 8.76 8.08
C ARG A 620 1.04 9.28 8.45
N SER A 621 0.09 9.20 7.52
CA SER A 621 -1.29 9.62 7.74
C SER A 621 -1.96 8.74 8.78
N LEU A 622 -1.80 7.41 8.67
CA LEU A 622 -2.39 6.44 9.61
C LEU A 622 -1.81 6.58 11.03
N LEU A 623 -0.51 6.88 11.12
CA LEU A 623 0.19 7.07 12.38
C LEU A 623 0.00 8.48 12.99
N GLY A 624 -0.73 9.37 12.30
CA GLY A 624 -0.99 10.73 12.78
C GLY A 624 0.26 11.62 12.86
N ILE A 625 1.31 11.29 12.09
CA ILE A 625 2.56 12.05 12.00
C ILE A 625 2.63 12.91 10.73
N ALA A 626 1.66 12.76 9.82
CA ALA A 626 1.52 13.60 8.64
C ALA A 626 1.15 15.04 8.99
N LEU A 627 1.56 15.98 8.12
CA LEU A 627 1.10 17.37 8.17
C LEU A 627 -0.38 17.45 7.76
N THR A 628 -1.18 18.13 8.58
CA THR A 628 -2.62 18.37 8.35
C THR A 628 -2.89 19.59 7.50
#